data_AF-M7P0D5-F1
#
_entry.id   AF-M7P0D5-F1
#
_cell.length_a   1.000
_cell.length_b   1.000
_cell.length_c   1.000
_cell.angle_alpha   90.00
_cell.angle_beta   90.00
_cell.angle_gamma   90.00
#
_symmetry.space_group_name_H-M   'P 1'
#
loop_
_entity.id
_entity.type
_entity.pdbx_description
1 polymer ?
#
loop_
_entity_poly.entity_id
_entity_poly.type
_entity_poly.pdbx_seq_one_letter_code
_entity_poly.pdbx_strand_id
1 'polypeptide(L)' 'MKSNADSLVQRLQDQGHSAQIETVETSGSTVYRVRLAPTTDRARLERLSSEFRDSLGLSPQIQSYQP' A
#
# COMPACT_ATOMS: atom_id res chain seq x y z
N MET A 1 -4.33 12.27 6.30
CA MET A 1 -5.70 12.13 6.85
C MET A 1 -6.25 10.78 6.43
N LYS A 2 -7.17 10.18 7.22
CA LYS A 2 -7.74 8.85 6.92
C LYS A 2 -8.41 8.80 5.54
N SER A 3 -9.13 9.86 5.16
CA SER A 3 -9.82 9.96 3.86
C SER A 3 -8.91 9.73 2.65
N ASN A 4 -7.69 10.27 2.67
CA ASN A 4 -6.74 10.05 1.57
C ASN A 4 -6.32 8.57 1.46
N ALA A 5 -6.20 7.88 2.59
CA ALA A 5 -5.88 6.46 2.62
C ALA A 5 -7.08 5.62 2.16
N ASP A 6 -8.30 6.00 2.52
CA ASP A 6 -9.54 5.37 2.05
C ASP A 6 -9.63 5.47 0.51
N SER A 7 -9.45 6.67 -0.06
CA SER A 7 -9.47 6.88 -1.52
C SER A 7 -8.39 6.07 -2.25
N LEU A 8 -7.19 5.95 -1.67
CA LEU A 8 -6.12 5.15 -2.25
C LEU A 8 -6.46 3.65 -2.22
N VAL A 9 -7.03 3.16 -1.12
CA VAL A 9 -7.50 1.76 -1.06
C VAL A 9 -8.56 1.49 -2.11
N GLN A 10 -9.56 2.36 -2.25
CA GLN A 10 -10.61 2.20 -3.27
C GLN A 10 -10.00 2.14 -4.67
N ARG A 11 -9.12 3.07 -5.02
CA ARG A 11 -8.45 3.09 -6.32
C ARG A 11 -7.66 1.81 -6.60
N LEU A 12 -6.96 1.27 -5.60
CA LEU A 12 -6.21 0.03 -5.75
C LEU A 12 -7.14 -1.18 -5.89
N GLN A 13 -8.24 -1.22 -5.15
CA GLN A 13 -9.26 -2.27 -5.24
C GLN A 13 -9.99 -2.25 -6.59
N ASP A 14 -10.30 -1.08 -7.14
CA ASP A 14 -10.88 -0.91 -8.47
C ASP A 14 -9.94 -1.44 -9.59
N GLN A 15 -8.63 -1.42 -9.33
CA GLN A 15 -7.60 -2.01 -10.20
C GLN A 15 -7.38 -3.52 -9.95
N GLY A 16 -8.17 -4.14 -9.06
CA GLY A 16 -8.09 -5.56 -8.74
C GLY A 16 -7.01 -5.92 -7.70
N HIS A 17 -6.43 -4.93 -7.01
CA HIS A 17 -5.47 -5.18 -5.94
C HIS A 17 -6.15 -5.27 -4.57
N SER A 18 -5.87 -6.35 -3.83
CA SER A 18 -6.26 -6.44 -2.42
C SER A 18 -5.44 -5.47 -1.58
N ALA A 19 -6.06 -4.37 -1.14
CA ALA A 19 -5.43 -3.31 -0.34
C ALA A 19 -6.21 -3.06 0.96
N GLN A 20 -5.50 -2.71 2.03
CA GLN A 20 -6.06 -2.39 3.35
C GLN A 20 -5.32 -1.23 4.02
N ILE A 21 -5.98 -0.56 4.97
CA ILE A 21 -5.37 0.47 5.82
C ILE A 21 -4.92 -0.17 7.14
N GLU A 22 -3.64 -0.02 7.45
CA GLU A 22 -3.09 -0.23 8.78
C GLU A 22 -3.00 1.12 9.49
N THR A 23 -3.63 1.24 10.65
CA THR A 23 -3.54 2.44 11.49
C THR A 23 -2.46 2.25 12.53
N VAL A 24 -1.48 3.15 12.56
CA VAL A 24 -0.33 3.09 13.47
C VAL A 24 -0.28 4.37 14.27
N GLU A 25 -0.34 4.23 15.60
CA GLU A 25 -0.08 5.34 16.51
C GLU A 25 1.42 5.49 16.70
N THR A 26 1.92 6.68 16.45
CA THR A 26 3.33 7.07 16.68
C THR A 26 3.35 8.19 17.71
N SER A 27 4.49 8.41 18.37
CA SER A 27 4.64 9.43 19.41
C SER A 27 4.25 10.83 18.91
N GLY A 28 2.98 11.18 19.10
CA GLY A 28 2.38 12.45 18.70
C GLY A 28 1.56 12.46 17.39
N SER A 29 1.42 11.34 16.66
CA SER A 29 0.60 11.32 15.44
C SER A 29 0.05 9.95 15.03
N THR A 30 -1.13 9.94 14.39
CA THR A 30 -1.71 8.75 13.76
C THR A 30 -1.30 8.68 12.30
N VAL A 31 -0.72 7.54 11.91
CA VAL A 31 -0.32 7.24 10.54
C VAL A 31 -1.28 6.20 9.96
N TYR A 32 -1.77 6.45 8.74
CA TYR A 32 -2.60 5.50 7.99
C TYR A 32 -1.79 4.95 6.82
N ARG A 33 -1.34 3.70 6.93
CA ARG A 33 -0.53 3.02 5.91
C ARG A 33 -1.43 2.20 5.02
N VAL A 34 -1.37 2.42 3.70
CA VAL A 34 -2.02 1.53 2.74
C VAL A 34 -1.07 0.38 2.42
N ARG A 35 -1.51 -0.86 2.66
CA ARG A 35 -0.76 -2.07 2.37
C ARG A 35 -1.50 -2.94 1.37
N LEU A 36 -0.77 -3.48 0.41
CA LEU A 36 -1.26 -4.60 -0.39
C LEU A 36 -1.21 -5.91 0.41
N ALA A 37 -2.02 -6.87 0.01
CA ALA A 37 -1.94 -8.22 0.53
C ALA A 37 -0.52 -8.79 0.34
N PRO A 38 0.04 -9.48 1.36
CA PRO A 38 1.37 -10.05 1.28
C PRO A 38 1.42 -11.18 0.24
N THR A 39 2.60 -11.37 -0.35
CA THR A 39 2.86 -12.47 -1.28
C THR A 39 4.30 -12.93 -1.13
N THR A 40 4.54 -14.21 -1.44
CA THR A 40 5.89 -14.80 -1.47
C THR A 40 6.64 -14.48 -2.77
N ASP A 41 5.93 -13.99 -3.80
CA ASP A 41 6.53 -13.59 -5.07
C ASP A 41 7.08 -12.16 -4.98
N ARG A 42 8.35 -12.05 -4.61
CA ARG A 42 9.07 -10.77 -4.56
C ARG A 42 9.15 -10.09 -5.94
N ALA A 43 9.33 -10.86 -7.02
CA ALA A 43 9.44 -10.29 -8.36
C ALA A 43 8.13 -9.66 -8.82
N ARG A 44 6.98 -10.17 -8.37
CA ARG A 44 5.68 -9.51 -8.55
C ARG A 44 5.60 -8.18 -7.81
N LEU A 45 6.08 -8.11 -6.57
CA LEU A 45 6.08 -6.86 -5.79
C LEU A 45 6.98 -5.79 -6.42
N GLU A 46 8.13 -6.18 -6.97
CA GLU A 46 9.04 -5.27 -7.68
C GLU A 46 8.40 -4.69 -8.95
N ARG A 47 7.72 -5.53 -9.74
CA ARG A 47 6.94 -5.09 -10.91
C ARG A 47 5.82 -4.13 -10.54
N LEU A 48 5.01 -4.46 -9.53
CA LEU A 48 3.95 -3.58 -9.02
C LEU A 48 4.51 -2.24 -8.50
N SER A 49 5.66 -2.26 -7.84
CA SER A 49 6.32 -1.04 -7.37
C SER A 49 6.72 -0.12 -8.53
N SER A 50 7.24 -0.68 -9.63
CA SER A 50 7.53 0.08 -10.84
C SER A 50 6.25 0.61 -11.49
N GLU A 51 5.25 -0.26 -11.68
CA GLU A 51 3.97 0.11 -12.29
C GLU A 51 3.28 1.24 -11.53
N PHE A 52 3.25 1.19 -10.20
CA PHE A 52 2.65 2.25 -9.38
C PHE A 52 3.44 3.55 -9.42
N ARG A 53 4.76 3.47 -9.58
CA ARG A 53 5.59 4.67 -9.79
C ARG A 53 5.25 5.36 -11.09
N ASP A 54 5.12 4.58 -12.15
CA ASP A 54 4.90 5.10 -13.50
C ASP A 54 3.45 5.56 -13.71
N SER A 55 2.47 4.84 -13.15
CA SER A 55 1.04 5.11 -13.38
C SER A 55 0.35 5.95 -12.29
N LEU A 56 0.81 5.86 -11.04
CA LEU A 56 0.18 6.52 -9.89
C LEU A 56 1.09 7.58 -9.25
N GLY A 57 2.36 7.68 -9.67
CA GLY A 57 3.36 8.53 -9.02
C GLY A 57 3.71 8.06 -7.60
N LEU A 58 3.41 6.81 -7.26
CA LEU A 58 3.63 6.26 -5.92
C LEU A 58 4.99 5.58 -5.84
N SER A 59 5.69 5.72 -4.71
CA SER A 59 6.92 4.99 -4.43
C SER A 59 6.71 3.99 -3.28
N PRO A 60 6.00 2.87 -3.52
CA PRO A 60 5.69 1.90 -2.48
C PRO A 60 6.95 1.17 -2.03
N GLN A 61 7.04 0.92 -0.72
CA GLN A 61 8.13 0.15 -0.11
C GLN A 61 7.74 -1.32 0.01
N ILE A 62 8.63 -2.21 -0.45
CA ILE A 62 8.52 -3.64 -0.23
C ILE A 62 9.09 -3.93 1.16
N GLN A 63 8.27 -4.52 2.03
CA GLN A 63 8.65 -4.87 3.40
C GLN A 63 8.45 -6.36 3.63
N SER A 64 9.27 -6.95 4.50
CA SER A 64 9.03 -8.29 5.00
C SER A 64 7.68 -8.34 5.72
N TYR A 65 6.86 -9.33 5.38
CA TYR A 65 5.59 -9.53 6.05
C TYR A 65 5.79 -10.36 7.32
N GLN A 66 5.34 -9.81 8.44
CA GLN A 66 5.23 -10.50 9.72
C GLN A 66 3.72 -10.56 10.06
N PRO A 67 3.11 -11.75 10.12
CA PRO A 67 1.69 -11.91 10.45
C PRO A 67 1.38 -11.53 11.89
#